data_AF-A0A4R4XKH6-F1
#
_entry.id   AF-A0A4R4XKH6-F1
#
_cell.length_a   1.000
_cell.length_b   1.000
_cell.length_c   1.000
_cell.angle_alpha   90.00
_cell.angle_beta   90.00
_cell.angle_gamma   90.00
#
_symmetry.space_group_name_H-M   'P 1'
#
loop_
_entity.id
_entity.type
_entity.pdbx_description
1 polymer ?
#
loop_
_entity_poly.entity_id
_entity_poly.type
_entity_poly.pdbx_seq_one_letter_code
_entity_poly.pdbx_strand_id
1 'polypeptide(L)'
;MTAAETRPQPIVQAEPEPEPEERPERLRPLDRRILQALALICAVPAFLALQWVDETNGIQKNLKPPEKVTSVQPGQVGEMLGAQWKEIGRQQAPPLAKDDLNDVVDLRVGVAVRPRDAASAKSVGSYGIVYRLVDGEGREWSAMATSPGAPRAGVAMRIVVKGTVPRAKADSLELVIQAPKTSRKGEDPLPSLRFEH
;
A
#
# COMPACT_ATOMS: atom_id res chain seq x y z
N MET A 1 58.59 -28.12 77.32
CA MET A 1 57.59 -28.79 76.47
C MET A 1 56.22 -28.53 77.08
N THR A 2 55.27 -28.07 76.25
CA THR A 2 53.79 -27.91 76.46
C THR A 2 53.32 -27.06 77.67
N ALA A 3 52.88 -25.80 77.51
CA ALA A 3 51.60 -25.30 76.94
C ALA A 3 50.38 -25.67 77.82
N ALA A 4 49.50 -24.78 78.28
CA ALA A 4 49.38 -23.33 78.22
C ALA A 4 48.52 -22.87 79.41
N GLU A 5 48.91 -21.76 80.04
CA GLU A 5 48.13 -21.00 81.03
C GLU A 5 46.85 -20.44 80.43
N THR A 6 45.75 -20.42 81.19
CA THR A 6 44.70 -19.42 80.98
C THR A 6 44.10 -19.02 82.32
N ARG A 7 44.57 -17.88 82.84
CA ARG A 7 43.90 -17.09 83.88
C ARG A 7 42.82 -16.21 83.23
N PRO A 8 41.73 -15.85 83.93
CA PRO A 8 40.61 -15.10 83.37
C PRO A 8 40.87 -13.58 83.45
N GLN A 9 40.40 -12.82 82.45
CA GLN A 9 40.05 -11.37 82.47
C GLN A 9 39.79 -10.85 81.04
N PRO A 10 39.18 -9.66 80.83
CA PRO A 10 38.14 -8.94 81.57
C PRO A 10 36.93 -8.56 80.65
N ILE A 11 35.84 -8.07 81.24
CA ILE A 11 34.63 -7.58 80.54
C ILE A 11 34.97 -6.27 79.80
N VAL A 12 34.84 -6.25 78.48
CA VAL A 12 34.90 -5.02 77.66
C VAL A 12 33.48 -4.49 77.45
N GLN A 13 33.25 -3.26 77.91
CA GLN A 13 32.01 -2.50 77.73
C GLN A 13 31.75 -2.21 76.25
N ALA A 14 30.49 -2.35 75.83
CA ALA A 14 30.04 -2.05 74.47
C ALA A 14 29.93 -0.53 74.24
N GLU A 15 30.51 -0.05 73.14
CA GLU A 15 30.19 1.26 72.54
C GLU A 15 28.87 1.17 71.76
N PRO A 16 28.08 2.25 71.66
CA PRO A 16 26.75 2.23 71.05
C PRO A 16 26.82 2.15 69.51
N GLU A 17 25.98 1.29 68.93
CA GLU A 17 25.84 1.13 67.47
C GLU A 17 25.31 2.41 66.80
N PRO A 18 25.87 2.82 65.63
CA PRO A 18 25.23 3.82 64.79
C PRO A 18 23.98 3.26 64.08
N GLU A 19 22.95 4.09 63.99
CA GLU A 19 21.59 3.81 63.48
C GLU A 19 21.58 3.18 62.07
N PRO A 20 20.60 2.31 61.76
CA PRO A 20 20.56 1.59 60.49
C PRO A 20 20.19 2.51 59.33
N GLU A 21 21.08 2.61 58.33
CA GLU A 21 20.80 3.18 57.02
C GLU A 21 19.53 2.55 56.41
N GLU A 22 18.58 3.40 55.99
CA GLU A 22 17.37 3.00 55.25
C GLU A 22 17.79 2.27 53.97
N ARG A 23 17.72 0.94 54.00
CA ARG A 23 17.90 0.10 52.81
C ARG A 23 16.79 0.42 51.82
N PRO A 24 17.08 0.61 50.52
CA PRO A 24 16.04 0.80 49.53
C PRO A 24 15.07 -0.37 49.60
N GLU A 25 13.78 -0.09 49.74
CA GLU A 25 12.71 -1.09 49.82
C GLU A 25 12.84 -2.06 48.65
N ARG A 26 13.41 -3.24 48.92
CA ARG A 26 13.53 -4.30 47.93
C ARG A 26 12.13 -4.80 47.64
N LEU A 27 11.64 -4.50 46.43
CA LEU A 27 10.40 -5.06 45.90
C LEU A 27 10.37 -6.56 46.14
N ARG A 28 9.27 -7.04 46.71
CA ARG A 28 9.12 -8.47 47.01
C ARG A 28 9.22 -9.26 45.69
N PRO A 29 9.76 -10.49 45.72
CA PRO A 29 9.94 -11.29 44.50
C PRO A 29 8.65 -11.45 43.66
N LEU A 30 7.50 -11.44 44.32
CA LEU A 30 6.17 -11.50 43.67
C LEU A 30 5.81 -10.18 43.00
N ASP A 31 5.99 -9.03 43.65
CA ASP A 31 5.69 -7.71 43.08
C ASP A 31 6.55 -7.43 41.84
N ARG A 32 7.82 -7.86 41.88
CA ARG A 32 8.73 -7.80 40.72
C ARG A 32 8.21 -8.65 39.55
N ARG A 33 7.68 -9.85 39.81
CA ARG A 33 7.11 -10.73 38.77
C ARG A 33 5.82 -10.14 38.18
N ILE A 34 4.98 -9.53 39.02
CA ILE A 34 3.74 -8.88 38.58
C ILE A 34 4.06 -7.67 37.68
N LEU A 35 4.99 -6.82 38.09
CA LEU A 35 5.43 -5.67 37.29
C LEU A 35 6.06 -6.11 35.98
N GLN A 36 6.87 -7.18 35.99
CA GLN A 36 7.48 -7.72 34.77
C GLN A 36 6.42 -8.32 33.83
N ALA A 37 5.41 -8.99 34.36
CA ALA A 37 4.29 -9.51 33.57
C ALA A 37 3.45 -8.38 32.95
N LEU A 38 3.11 -7.34 33.73
CA LEU A 38 2.42 -6.16 33.23
C LEU A 38 3.24 -5.43 32.15
N ALA A 39 4.54 -5.27 32.37
CA ALA A 39 5.43 -4.67 31.38
C ALA A 39 5.46 -5.47 30.07
N LEU A 40 5.52 -6.81 30.15
CA LEU A 40 5.44 -7.69 28.97
C LEU A 40 4.08 -7.60 28.27
N ILE A 41 2.98 -7.60 29.03
CA ILE A 41 1.62 -7.48 28.50
C ILE A 41 1.41 -6.14 27.78
N CYS A 42 2.08 -5.06 28.20
CA CYS A 42 2.02 -3.77 27.50
C CYS A 42 3.03 -3.67 26.34
N ALA A 43 4.25 -4.19 26.51
CA ALA A 43 5.32 -4.05 25.54
C ALA A 43 5.09 -4.89 24.29
N VAL A 44 4.57 -6.12 24.43
CA VAL A 44 4.36 -7.02 23.28
C VAL A 44 3.30 -6.46 22.31
N PRO A 45 2.10 -6.03 22.74
CA PRO A 45 1.11 -5.41 21.85
C PRO A 45 1.61 -4.09 21.26
N ALA A 46 2.31 -3.26 22.04
CA ALA A 46 2.86 -2.00 21.53
C ALA A 46 3.91 -2.22 20.44
N PHE A 47 4.80 -3.21 20.62
CA PHE A 47 5.81 -3.58 19.62
C PHE A 47 5.18 -4.14 18.35
N LEU A 48 4.16 -5.01 18.49
CA LEU A 48 3.40 -5.53 17.35
C LEU A 48 2.63 -4.43 16.62
N ALA A 49 2.01 -3.49 17.33
CA ALA A 49 1.33 -2.35 16.73
C ALA A 49 2.30 -1.44 15.96
N LEU A 50 3.50 -1.19 16.49
CA LEU A 50 4.54 -0.43 15.80
C LEU A 50 5.01 -1.11 14.51
N GLN A 51 5.28 -2.41 14.57
CA GLN A 51 5.62 -3.22 13.38
C GLN A 51 4.51 -3.14 12.33
N TRP A 52 3.26 -3.29 12.77
CA TRP A 52 2.12 -3.26 11.87
C TRP A 52 1.92 -1.88 11.22
N VAL A 53 2.09 -0.80 11.97
CA VAL A 53 2.01 0.58 11.44
C VAL A 53 3.15 0.86 10.47
N ASP A 54 4.38 0.43 10.78
CA ASP A 54 5.54 0.62 9.90
C ASP A 54 5.38 -0.17 8.60
N GLU A 55 4.94 -1.43 8.69
CA GLU A 55 4.68 -2.27 7.53
C GLU A 55 3.53 -1.71 6.68
N THR A 56 2.45 -1.26 7.31
CA THR A 56 1.30 -0.67 6.59
C THR A 56 1.69 0.64 5.91
N ASN A 57 2.44 1.52 6.57
CA ASN A 57 2.92 2.76 5.97
C ASN A 57 3.94 2.51 4.85
N GLY A 58 4.87 1.57 5.05
CA GLY A 58 5.86 1.17 4.04
C GLY A 58 5.20 0.56 2.80
N ILE A 59 4.20 -0.30 2.99
CA ILE A 59 3.41 -0.91 1.90
C ILE A 59 2.56 0.15 1.20
N GLN A 60 1.84 1.01 1.92
CA GLN A 60 1.01 2.03 1.28
C GLN A 60 1.87 3.05 0.51
N LYS A 61 2.98 3.54 1.09
CA LYS A 61 3.81 4.55 0.42
C LYS A 61 4.56 4.02 -0.80
N ASN A 62 4.99 2.75 -0.78
CA ASN A 62 5.85 2.19 -1.84
C ASN A 62 5.11 1.21 -2.77
N LEU A 63 4.21 0.36 -2.24
CA LEU A 63 3.52 -0.68 -3.02
C LEU A 63 2.17 -0.20 -3.58
N LYS A 64 1.41 0.62 -2.84
CA LYS A 64 0.12 1.20 -3.29
C LYS A 64 0.08 2.73 -3.08
N PRO A 65 0.89 3.50 -3.84
CA PRO A 65 0.94 4.95 -3.67
C PRO A 65 -0.45 5.56 -3.83
N PRO A 66 -0.77 6.65 -3.10
CA PRO A 66 -2.05 7.33 -3.22
C PRO A 66 -2.31 7.72 -4.68
N GLU A 67 -3.53 7.51 -5.16
CA GLU A 67 -3.92 7.81 -6.54
C GLU A 67 -4.64 9.15 -6.60
N LYS A 68 -4.31 9.97 -7.59
CA LYS A 68 -5.06 11.19 -7.93
C LYS A 68 -5.91 10.89 -9.16
N VAL A 69 -7.15 10.50 -8.89
CA VAL A 69 -8.14 10.20 -9.92
C VAL A 69 -8.72 11.48 -10.49
N THR A 70 -8.65 11.62 -11.81
CA THR A 70 -9.34 12.68 -12.56
C THR A 70 -10.50 12.03 -13.31
N SER A 71 -11.73 12.35 -12.91
CA SER A 71 -12.94 11.95 -13.62
C SER A 71 -13.04 12.67 -14.97
N VAL A 72 -13.31 11.91 -16.02
CA VAL A 72 -13.51 12.38 -17.38
C VAL A 72 -14.93 12.02 -17.77
N GLN A 73 -15.75 13.05 -18.00
CA GLN A 73 -17.13 12.88 -18.42
C GLN A 73 -17.24 12.21 -19.79
N PRO A 74 -18.35 11.53 -20.09
CA PRO A 74 -18.56 10.86 -21.38
C PRO A 74 -18.28 11.80 -22.57
N GLY A 75 -17.46 11.32 -23.50
CA GLY A 75 -17.10 12.06 -24.73
C GLY A 75 -16.08 13.20 -24.55
N GLN A 76 -15.67 13.51 -23.32
CA GLN A 76 -14.64 14.51 -23.03
C GLN A 76 -13.22 13.97 -23.21
N VAL A 77 -12.27 14.89 -23.20
CA VAL A 77 -10.84 14.60 -23.27
C VAL A 77 -10.25 14.77 -21.87
N GLY A 78 -9.60 13.71 -21.36
CA GLY A 78 -8.77 13.78 -20.16
C GLY A 78 -7.30 14.03 -20.53
N GLU A 79 -6.54 14.65 -19.63
CA GLU A 79 -5.11 14.87 -19.83
C GLU A 79 -4.29 14.12 -18.78
N MET A 80 -3.33 13.31 -19.24
CA MET A 80 -2.43 12.57 -18.36
C MET A 80 -1.12 12.29 -19.09
N LEU A 81 0.02 12.42 -18.37
CA LEU A 81 1.37 12.25 -18.93
C LEU A 81 1.66 13.18 -20.13
N GLY A 82 1.09 14.39 -20.15
CA GLY A 82 1.25 15.34 -21.25
C GLY A 82 0.57 14.89 -22.56
N ALA A 83 -0.30 13.88 -22.49
CA ALA A 83 -1.09 13.39 -23.61
C ALA A 83 -2.58 13.61 -23.35
N GLN A 84 -3.32 13.82 -24.43
CA GLN A 84 -4.77 13.88 -24.45
C GLN A 84 -5.32 12.48 -24.65
N TRP A 85 -6.27 12.08 -23.80
CA TRP A 85 -6.90 10.76 -23.78
C TRP A 85 -8.40 10.92 -23.95
N LYS A 86 -9.00 10.13 -24.83
CA LYS A 86 -10.44 10.16 -25.09
C LYS A 86 -10.96 8.76 -25.32
N GLU A 87 -12.04 8.40 -24.64
CA GLU A 87 -12.79 7.20 -25.00
C GLU A 87 -13.54 7.42 -26.32
N ILE A 88 -13.36 6.52 -27.28
CA ILE A 88 -13.94 6.62 -28.62
C ILE A 88 -14.96 5.52 -28.94
N GLY A 89 -15.11 4.53 -28.06
CA GLY A 89 -16.17 3.53 -28.20
C GLY A 89 -15.91 2.26 -27.41
N ARG A 90 -16.95 1.46 -27.25
CA ARG A 90 -16.94 0.19 -26.51
C ARG A 90 -17.55 -0.90 -27.35
N GLN A 91 -17.01 -2.11 -27.24
CA GLN A 91 -17.49 -3.28 -27.96
C GLN A 91 -17.39 -4.49 -27.03
N GLN A 92 -18.48 -5.24 -26.91
CA GLN A 92 -18.46 -6.55 -26.27
C GLN A 92 -18.11 -7.58 -27.35
N ALA A 93 -17.02 -8.33 -27.16
CA ALA A 93 -16.72 -9.45 -28.04
C ALA A 93 -17.61 -10.65 -27.68
N PRO A 94 -17.84 -11.59 -28.62
CA PRO A 94 -18.60 -12.81 -28.34
C PRO A 94 -17.99 -13.57 -27.15
N PRO A 95 -18.82 -14.25 -26.35
CA PRO A 95 -18.35 -14.98 -25.16
C PRO A 95 -17.26 -15.99 -25.52
N LEU A 96 -16.24 -16.08 -24.68
CA LEU A 96 -15.06 -16.94 -24.88
C LEU A 96 -15.39 -18.43 -24.84
N ALA A 97 -16.53 -18.82 -24.26
CA ALA A 97 -17.06 -20.17 -24.22
C ALA A 97 -18.53 -20.18 -24.64
N LYS A 98 -18.95 -21.26 -25.32
CA LYS A 98 -20.36 -21.51 -25.70
C LYS A 98 -21.23 -22.01 -24.54
N ASP A 99 -20.62 -22.32 -23.40
CA ASP A 99 -21.34 -22.83 -22.23
C ASP A 99 -21.85 -21.67 -21.37
N ASP A 100 -23.17 -21.59 -21.22
CA ASP A 100 -23.92 -20.61 -20.41
C ASP A 100 -23.54 -20.58 -18.92
N LEU A 101 -22.60 -21.43 -18.48
CA LEU A 101 -22.13 -21.52 -17.10
C LEU A 101 -21.17 -20.40 -16.67
N ASN A 102 -20.53 -19.71 -17.62
CA ASN A 102 -19.64 -18.58 -17.34
C ASN A 102 -20.19 -17.29 -18.00
N ASP A 103 -20.97 -16.51 -17.24
CA ASP A 103 -21.58 -15.24 -17.68
C ASP A 103 -20.55 -14.09 -17.75
N VAL A 104 -19.51 -14.29 -18.56
CA VAL A 104 -18.36 -13.40 -18.69
C VAL A 104 -18.15 -13.05 -20.16
N VAL A 105 -17.89 -11.78 -20.43
CA VAL A 105 -17.63 -11.24 -21.77
C VAL A 105 -16.29 -10.56 -21.86
N ASP A 106 -15.72 -10.56 -23.07
CA ASP A 106 -14.53 -9.81 -23.40
C ASP A 106 -14.94 -8.37 -23.79
N LEU A 107 -14.79 -7.43 -22.85
CA LEU A 107 -15.03 -6.02 -23.11
C LEU A 107 -13.81 -5.38 -23.77
N ARG A 108 -14.04 -4.69 -24.89
CA ARG A 108 -13.02 -3.93 -25.64
C ARG A 108 -13.39 -2.46 -25.64
N VAL A 109 -12.58 -1.62 -25.00
CA VAL A 109 -12.74 -0.16 -24.97
C VAL A 109 -11.68 0.46 -25.88
N GLY A 110 -12.12 1.24 -26.86
CA GLY A 110 -11.26 2.02 -27.72
C GLY A 110 -10.94 3.36 -27.04
N VAL A 111 -9.65 3.66 -26.93
CA VAL A 111 -9.15 4.93 -26.39
C VAL A 111 -8.28 5.59 -27.45
N ALA A 112 -8.59 6.83 -27.81
CA ALA A 112 -7.70 7.68 -28.58
C ALA A 112 -6.73 8.37 -27.64
N VAL A 113 -5.44 8.29 -27.93
CA VAL A 113 -4.40 9.05 -27.23
C VAL A 113 -3.62 9.91 -28.23
N ARG A 114 -3.42 11.18 -27.89
CA ARG A 114 -2.60 12.13 -28.65
C ARG A 114 -1.53 12.70 -27.71
N PRO A 115 -0.27 12.23 -27.79
CA PRO A 115 0.83 12.87 -27.10
C PRO A 115 1.07 14.27 -27.64
N ARG A 116 1.36 15.26 -26.78
CA ARG A 116 1.59 16.65 -27.23
C ARG A 116 2.98 16.86 -27.81
N ASP A 117 3.97 16.14 -27.31
CA ASP A 117 5.39 16.29 -27.60
C ASP A 117 6.13 14.94 -27.55
N ALA A 118 7.46 14.96 -27.78
CA ALA A 118 8.26 13.74 -27.78
C ALA A 118 8.40 13.09 -26.39
N ALA A 119 8.38 13.89 -25.32
CA ALA A 119 8.48 13.40 -23.95
C ALA A 119 7.21 12.64 -23.54
N SER A 120 6.04 13.23 -23.80
CA SER A 120 4.74 12.60 -23.62
C SER A 120 4.57 11.37 -24.52
N ALA A 121 5.06 11.39 -25.77
CA ALA A 121 5.03 10.20 -26.62
C ALA A 121 5.85 9.05 -26.01
N LYS A 122 7.03 9.35 -25.46
CA LYS A 122 7.85 8.38 -24.73
C LYS A 122 7.15 7.89 -23.45
N SER A 123 6.47 8.77 -22.72
CA SER A 123 5.71 8.39 -21.51
C SER A 123 4.51 7.49 -21.84
N VAL A 124 3.73 7.81 -22.88
CA VAL A 124 2.61 6.97 -23.34
C VAL A 124 3.10 5.59 -23.83
N GLY A 125 4.27 5.56 -24.48
CA GLY A 125 4.88 4.32 -24.97
C GLY A 125 5.70 3.58 -23.91
N SER A 126 5.85 4.14 -22.72
CA SER A 126 6.62 3.53 -21.65
C SER A 126 5.85 2.38 -21.01
N TYR A 127 6.59 1.38 -20.54
CA TYR A 127 6.02 0.26 -19.83
C TYR A 127 5.44 0.70 -18.48
N GLY A 128 4.34 0.06 -18.06
CA GLY A 128 3.79 0.20 -16.70
C GLY A 128 2.54 1.07 -16.58
N ILE A 129 1.94 1.55 -17.68
CA ILE A 129 0.57 2.08 -17.63
C ILE A 129 -0.37 0.93 -17.28
N VAL A 130 -1.17 1.10 -16.23
CA VAL A 130 -2.12 0.10 -15.76
C VAL A 130 -3.53 0.47 -16.23
N TYR A 131 -4.26 -0.50 -16.76
CA TYR A 131 -5.63 -0.32 -17.20
C TYR A 131 -6.54 -1.18 -16.32
N ARG A 132 -7.57 -0.58 -15.75
CA ARG A 132 -8.57 -1.24 -14.91
C ARG A 132 -9.97 -0.88 -15.38
N LEU A 133 -10.89 -1.80 -15.21
CA LEU A 133 -12.32 -1.54 -15.34
C LEU A 133 -12.89 -1.53 -13.93
N VAL A 134 -13.70 -0.52 -13.60
CA VAL A 134 -14.21 -0.32 -12.24
C VAL A 134 -15.72 -0.13 -12.30
N ASP A 135 -16.48 -0.70 -11.37
CA ASP A 135 -17.92 -0.43 -11.26
C ASP A 135 -18.24 0.66 -10.22
N GLY A 136 -19.51 1.05 -10.13
CA GLY A 136 -19.98 2.01 -9.13
C GLY A 136 -19.86 1.53 -7.68
N GLU A 137 -19.59 0.24 -7.45
CA GLU A 137 -19.35 -0.36 -6.13
C GLU A 137 -17.84 -0.41 -5.78
N GLY A 138 -16.96 0.00 -6.71
CA GLY A 138 -15.51 -0.01 -6.53
C GLY A 138 -14.85 -1.36 -6.78
N ARG A 139 -15.55 -2.33 -7.36
CA ARG A 139 -14.95 -3.60 -7.80
C ARG A 139 -14.11 -3.36 -9.05
N GLU A 140 -12.94 -3.97 -9.10
CA GLU A 140 -11.97 -3.74 -10.17
C GLU A 140 -11.67 -5.02 -10.95
N TRP A 141 -11.57 -4.90 -12.27
CA TRP A 141 -11.08 -5.93 -13.17
C TRP A 141 -9.84 -5.42 -13.91
N SER A 142 -8.80 -6.25 -13.98
CA SER A 142 -7.61 -5.93 -14.75
C SER A 142 -7.91 -5.92 -16.26
N ALA A 143 -7.34 -4.97 -16.98
CA ALA A 143 -7.44 -4.87 -18.43
C ALA A 143 -6.06 -4.73 -19.07
N MET A 144 -5.94 -5.20 -20.30
CA MET A 144 -4.73 -5.16 -21.11
C MET A 144 -4.93 -4.23 -22.30
N ALA A 145 -3.98 -3.33 -22.53
CA ALA A 145 -3.99 -2.46 -23.69
C ALA A 145 -3.17 -3.05 -24.85
N THR A 146 -3.69 -2.91 -26.06
CA THR A 146 -2.98 -3.22 -27.31
C THR A 146 -2.96 -1.97 -28.18
N SER A 147 -1.78 -1.61 -28.68
CA SER A 147 -1.59 -0.52 -29.62
C SER A 147 -1.03 -1.03 -30.95
N PRO A 148 -1.39 -0.41 -32.09
CA PRO A 148 -0.93 -0.84 -33.42
C PRO A 148 0.51 -0.42 -33.73
N GLY A 149 1.17 0.33 -32.83
CA GLY A 149 2.53 0.84 -33.03
C GLY A 149 2.97 1.76 -31.90
N ALA A 150 4.17 2.32 -32.04
CA ALA A 150 4.75 3.25 -31.06
C ALA A 150 4.08 4.65 -31.15
N PRO A 151 3.81 5.31 -30.00
CA PRO A 151 3.26 6.68 -29.98
C PRO A 151 4.20 7.69 -30.63
N ARG A 152 3.61 8.70 -31.28
CA ARG A 152 4.34 9.81 -31.91
C ARG A 152 3.80 11.15 -31.42
N ALA A 153 4.68 12.13 -31.28
CA ALA A 153 4.30 13.48 -30.88
C ALA A 153 3.28 14.10 -31.84
N GLY A 154 2.22 14.69 -31.32
CA GLY A 154 1.14 15.37 -32.06
C GLY A 154 0.17 14.44 -32.81
N VAL A 155 0.51 13.15 -32.97
CA VAL A 155 -0.27 12.19 -33.75
C VAL A 155 -1.20 11.43 -32.82
N ALA A 156 -2.50 11.47 -33.13
CA ALA A 156 -3.48 10.66 -32.42
C ALA A 156 -3.34 9.18 -32.83
N MET A 157 -3.38 8.28 -31.87
CA MET A 157 -3.38 6.84 -32.10
C MET A 157 -4.49 6.18 -31.30
N ARG A 158 -4.97 5.03 -31.79
CA ARG A 158 -5.96 4.22 -31.12
C ARG A 158 -5.29 3.12 -30.30
N ILE A 159 -5.65 3.05 -29.03
CA ILE A 159 -5.37 1.94 -28.12
C ILE A 159 -6.66 1.16 -27.92
N VAL A 160 -6.58 -0.16 -27.90
CA VAL A 160 -7.70 -1.03 -27.54
C VAL A 160 -7.40 -1.65 -26.18
N VAL A 161 -8.24 -1.34 -25.20
CA VAL A 161 -8.18 -1.90 -23.85
C VAL A 161 -9.13 -3.08 -23.77
N LYS A 162 -8.61 -4.26 -23.48
CA LYS A 162 -9.36 -5.51 -23.38
C LYS A 162 -9.41 -5.98 -21.93
N GLY A 163 -10.60 -6.25 -21.40
CA GLY A 163 -10.80 -6.86 -20.09
C GLY A 163 -11.88 -7.93 -20.13
N THR A 164 -11.77 -8.90 -19.23
CA THR A 164 -12.72 -10.02 -19.10
C THR A 164 -13.60 -9.74 -17.88
N VAL A 165 -14.91 -9.52 -18.10
CA VAL A 165 -15.82 -8.95 -17.09
C VAL A 165 -17.19 -9.63 -17.10
N PRO A 166 -17.95 -9.60 -15.99
CA PRO A 166 -19.31 -10.14 -15.97
C PRO A 166 -20.21 -9.45 -17.00
N ARG A 167 -20.98 -10.23 -17.76
CA ARG A 167 -21.84 -9.71 -18.84
C ARG A 167 -22.82 -8.65 -18.36
N ALA A 168 -23.48 -8.91 -17.22
CA ALA A 168 -24.45 -8.00 -16.62
C ALA A 168 -23.87 -6.62 -16.25
N LYS A 169 -22.54 -6.51 -16.13
CA LYS A 169 -21.85 -5.26 -15.75
C LYS A 169 -21.17 -4.59 -16.95
N ALA A 170 -21.01 -5.26 -18.09
CA ALA A 170 -20.14 -4.82 -19.19
C ALA A 170 -20.42 -3.39 -19.66
N ASP A 171 -21.68 -2.96 -19.65
CA ASP A 171 -22.06 -1.60 -20.05
C ASP A 171 -21.89 -0.58 -18.92
N SER A 172 -21.97 -0.96 -17.64
CA SER A 172 -21.87 -0.03 -16.50
C SER A 172 -20.45 0.19 -15.99
N LEU A 173 -19.44 -0.45 -16.57
CA LEU A 173 -18.05 -0.31 -16.11
C LEU A 173 -17.46 1.01 -16.56
N GLU A 174 -16.58 1.56 -15.76
CA GLU A 174 -15.77 2.74 -16.05
C GLU A 174 -14.34 2.33 -16.34
N LEU A 175 -13.68 2.99 -17.29
CA LEU A 175 -12.28 2.72 -17.60
C LEU A 175 -11.38 3.61 -16.74
N VAL A 176 -10.49 2.99 -15.97
CA VAL A 176 -9.44 3.68 -15.23
C VAL A 176 -8.08 3.41 -15.89
N ILE A 177 -7.39 4.49 -16.25
CA ILE A 177 -6.02 4.46 -16.79
C ILE A 177 -5.11 5.10 -15.76
N GLN A 178 -4.15 4.33 -15.25
CA GLN A 178 -3.20 4.80 -14.25
C GLN A 178 -1.81 4.95 -14.86
N ALA A 179 -1.16 6.07 -14.56
CA ALA A 179 0.21 6.31 -14.95
C ALA A 179 1.20 5.34 -14.28
N PRO A 180 2.36 5.06 -14.91
CA PRO A 180 3.34 4.15 -14.35
C PRO A 180 3.92 4.70 -13.06
N LYS A 181 4.31 3.82 -12.13
CA LYS A 181 4.93 4.20 -10.84
C LYS A 181 6.16 5.10 -11.03
N THR A 182 6.89 4.93 -12.12
CA THR A 182 8.07 5.72 -12.51
C THR A 182 7.76 7.17 -12.88
N SER A 183 6.49 7.51 -13.15
CA SER A 183 6.06 8.88 -13.41
C SER A 183 5.88 9.71 -12.14
N ARG A 184 5.93 9.08 -10.96
CA ARG A 184 5.81 9.73 -9.66
C ARG A 184 7.03 10.62 -9.39
N LYS A 185 6.80 11.86 -9.00
CA LYS A 185 7.84 12.76 -8.47
C LYS A 185 7.76 12.72 -6.94
N GLY A 186 8.71 12.05 -6.29
CA GLY A 186 8.76 11.99 -4.82
C GLY A 186 7.54 11.32 -4.19
N GLU A 187 6.89 12.00 -3.24
CA GLU A 187 5.69 11.50 -2.55
C GLU A 187 4.36 11.82 -3.28
N ASP A 188 4.40 12.47 -4.44
CA ASP A 188 3.20 12.89 -5.17
C ASP A 188 2.25 11.72 -5.48
N PRO A 189 0.92 11.93 -5.48
CA PRO A 189 -0.03 10.89 -5.84
C PRO A 189 0.09 10.49 -7.32
N LEU A 190 -0.12 9.21 -7.62
CA LEU A 190 -0.08 8.69 -8.98
C LEU A 190 -1.27 9.22 -9.80
N PRO A 191 -1.03 9.90 -10.93
CA PRO A 191 -2.11 10.39 -11.74
C PRO A 191 -2.86 9.22 -12.39
N SER A 192 -4.19 9.29 -12.33
CA SER A 192 -5.09 8.37 -13.03
C SER A 192 -6.24 9.12 -13.68
N LEU A 193 -6.70 8.61 -14.82
CA LEU A 193 -7.91 9.05 -15.51
C LEU A 193 -9.00 8.02 -15.29
N ARG A 194 -10.20 8.45 -14.95
CA ARG A 194 -11.40 7.61 -14.83
C ARG A 194 -12.44 8.11 -15.83
N PHE A 195 -12.73 7.32 -16.85
CA PHE A 195 -13.74 7.63 -17.85
C PHE A 195 -15.08 7.11 -17.36
N GLU A 196 -15.98 8.05 -17.07
CA GLU A 196 -17.35 7.77 -16.64
C GLU A 196 -18.18 7.30 -17.84
N HIS A 197 -19.19 6.47 -17.57
CA HIS A 197 -20.11 5.93 -18.56
C HIS A 197 -21.48 6.61 -18.50
#